data_AF-A0A2V8ISP8-F1
#
_entry.id   AF-A0A2V8ISP8-F1
#
_cell.length_a   1.000
_cell.length_b   1.000
_cell.length_c   1.000
_cell.angle_alpha   90.00
_cell.angle_beta   90.00
_cell.angle_gamma   90.00
#
_symmetry.space_group_name_H-M   'P 1'
#
loop_
_entity.id
_entity.type
_entity.pdbx_description
1 polymer ?
#
loop_
_entity_poly.entity_id
_entity_poly.type
_entity_poly.pdbx_seq_one_letter_code
_entity_poly.pdbx_strand_id
1 'polypeptide(L)'
;MLGNNPDDVSDKTVAVIKFETLSGQPLAILSNYAVHGTVLGAGNLQISADLPGATSRLVETHYSDRVVSPWTSGAAGDQDPIYRVGTDFKNVAALGQLLGEEVIRVADSIRTSTRARIRGMQKVVTCPGKRTVQSPAPHQEYKAEDAEPVPIRLSLLVINDIAIAGVSGEVLTNIGLRLKAESPFNRTMLVTHCNGSSGYLPDDAAYDRISYEIVTTHVKRGCAENAIVNGLVEMMNTFF
;
A
#
# COMPACT_ATOMS: atom_id res chain seq x y z
N MET A 1 -7.17 -4.02 -14.43
CA MET A 1 -6.83 -3.44 -13.12
C MET A 1 -5.34 -3.07 -13.10
N LEU A 2 -4.99 -2.01 -12.37
CA LEU A 2 -3.88 -1.10 -12.73
C LEU A 2 -2.50 -1.46 -12.17
N GLY A 3 -2.40 -1.99 -10.95
CA GLY A 3 -1.13 -2.49 -10.42
C GLY A 3 -0.77 -3.79 -11.12
N ASN A 4 0.49 -3.99 -11.50
CA ASN A 4 0.95 -5.11 -12.30
C ASN A 4 2.32 -5.59 -11.82
N ASN A 5 2.41 -6.88 -11.56
CA ASN A 5 3.66 -7.61 -11.45
C ASN A 5 3.60 -8.72 -12.51
N PRO A 6 4.38 -8.67 -13.60
CA PRO A 6 4.32 -9.69 -14.65
C PRO A 6 4.89 -11.03 -14.19
N ASP A 7 5.70 -11.03 -13.13
CA ASP A 7 6.41 -12.21 -12.65
C ASP A 7 5.73 -12.84 -11.43
N ASP A 8 4.70 -12.21 -10.84
CA ASP A 8 4.01 -12.69 -9.65
C ASP A 8 2.55 -12.19 -9.58
N VAL A 9 1.90 -12.40 -8.43
CA VAL A 9 0.54 -11.97 -8.18
C VAL A 9 0.41 -10.46 -8.07
N SER A 10 -0.81 -9.99 -8.27
CA SER A 10 -1.19 -8.60 -8.00
C SER A 10 -2.47 -8.59 -7.18
N ASP A 11 -2.47 -7.83 -6.08
CA ASP A 11 -3.71 -7.52 -5.38
C ASP A 11 -4.49 -6.46 -6.16
N LYS A 12 -5.62 -6.89 -6.72
CA LYS A 12 -6.49 -5.99 -7.49
C LYS A 12 -7.63 -5.41 -6.66
N THR A 13 -7.64 -5.60 -5.34
CA THR A 13 -8.71 -5.12 -4.47
C THR A 13 -8.69 -3.59 -4.36
N VAL A 14 -9.79 -2.91 -4.69
CA VAL A 14 -10.02 -1.50 -4.33
C VAL A 14 -10.77 -1.44 -3.00
N ALA A 15 -10.09 -1.00 -1.95
CA ALA A 15 -10.72 -0.84 -0.63
C ALA A 15 -11.16 0.61 -0.42
N VAL A 16 -12.40 0.81 0.04
CA VAL A 16 -13.00 2.13 0.23
C VAL A 16 -13.66 2.22 1.60
N ILE A 17 -13.44 3.34 2.30
CA ILE A 17 -14.20 3.72 3.50
C ILE A 17 -14.94 5.02 3.19
N LYS A 18 -16.26 4.98 3.34
CA LYS A 18 -17.14 6.14 3.17
C LYS A 18 -17.50 6.73 4.52
N PHE A 19 -17.36 8.05 4.63
CA PHE A 19 -17.77 8.85 5.78
C PHE A 19 -18.92 9.76 5.37
N GLU A 20 -19.95 9.84 6.20
CA GLU A 20 -21.12 10.68 5.99
C GLU A 20 -21.41 11.51 7.25
N THR A 21 -22.07 12.64 7.07
CA THR A 21 -22.69 13.38 8.16
C THR A 21 -23.85 12.58 8.76
N LEU A 22 -24.32 12.96 9.96
CA LEU A 22 -25.53 12.36 10.55
C LEU A 22 -26.81 12.58 9.72
N SER A 23 -26.78 13.57 8.80
CA SER A 23 -27.85 13.82 7.83
C SER A 23 -27.69 13.02 6.52
N GLY A 24 -26.72 12.09 6.45
CA GLY A 24 -26.50 11.22 5.29
C GLY A 24 -25.80 11.90 4.11
N GLN A 25 -25.18 13.07 4.31
CA GLN A 25 -24.40 13.71 3.25
C GLN A 25 -22.96 13.18 3.25
N PRO A 26 -22.37 12.86 2.10
CA PRO A 26 -21.00 12.36 2.04
C PRO A 26 -20.01 13.44 2.50
N LEU A 27 -19.03 13.03 3.30
CA LEU A 27 -18.02 13.90 3.91
C LEU A 27 -16.61 13.57 3.42
N ALA A 28 -16.27 12.28 3.33
CA ALA A 28 -14.98 11.83 2.85
C ALA A 28 -15.05 10.42 2.27
N ILE A 29 -14.21 10.16 1.27
CA ILE A 29 -14.03 8.85 0.65
C ILE A 29 -12.55 8.48 0.74
N LEU A 30 -12.19 7.62 1.69
CA LEU A 30 -10.84 7.09 1.78
C LEU A 30 -10.72 5.90 0.83
N SER A 31 -9.75 5.94 -0.07
CA SER A 31 -9.43 4.83 -0.99
C SER A 31 -8.06 4.22 -0.69
N ASN A 32 -7.94 2.92 -0.92
CA ASN A 32 -6.71 2.16 -0.80
C ASN A 32 -6.55 1.23 -2.01
N TYR A 33 -5.41 1.28 -2.67
CA TYR A 33 -5.10 0.42 -3.81
C TYR A 33 -3.59 0.13 -3.92
N ALA A 34 -3.23 -1.11 -4.25
CA ALA A 34 -1.85 -1.57 -4.33
C ALA A 34 -1.24 -1.25 -5.70
N VAL A 35 -0.68 -0.06 -5.85
CA VAL A 35 0.09 0.36 -7.04
C VAL A 35 1.02 1.52 -6.71
N HIS A 36 2.19 1.57 -7.34
CA HIS A 36 3.05 2.74 -7.29
C HIS A 36 2.40 3.97 -7.96
N GLY A 37 2.64 5.16 -7.40
CA GLY A 37 2.33 6.44 -8.04
C GLY A 37 3.43 6.89 -9.02
N THR A 38 3.78 6.05 -10.00
CA THR A 38 4.96 6.23 -10.88
C THR A 38 4.62 6.28 -12.37
N VAL A 39 3.39 6.67 -12.73
CA VAL A 39 2.97 6.75 -14.14
C VAL A 39 3.89 7.71 -14.93
N LEU A 40 4.24 8.86 -14.36
CA LEU A 40 5.04 9.93 -14.99
C LEU A 40 6.56 9.66 -15.06
N GLY A 41 7.06 8.60 -14.41
CA GLY A 41 8.47 8.21 -14.45
C GLY A 41 9.50 9.29 -14.04
N ALA A 42 10.78 8.97 -14.18
CA ALA A 42 11.88 9.88 -13.81
C ALA A 42 12.14 11.01 -14.82
N GLY A 43 11.57 10.91 -16.04
CA GLY A 43 11.72 11.94 -17.07
C GLY A 43 10.80 13.15 -16.90
N ASN A 44 9.76 13.03 -16.05
CA ASN A 44 8.89 14.15 -15.73
C ASN A 44 9.53 15.05 -14.67
N LEU A 45 9.62 16.35 -14.96
CA LEU A 45 10.19 17.36 -14.06
C LEU A 45 9.12 18.26 -13.42
N GLN A 46 7.84 17.99 -13.68
CA GLN A 46 6.73 18.77 -13.15
C GLN A 46 6.23 18.18 -11.83
N ILE A 47 5.84 19.05 -10.90
CA ILE A 47 5.17 18.64 -9.66
C ILE A 47 3.82 18.03 -10.03
N SER A 48 3.57 16.81 -9.58
CA SER A 48 2.35 16.07 -9.82
C SER A 48 2.06 15.14 -8.64
N ALA A 49 0.78 14.93 -8.37
CA ALA A 49 0.32 13.89 -7.43
C ALA A 49 0.07 12.54 -8.13
N ASP A 50 0.44 12.42 -9.41
CA ASP A 50 0.38 11.21 -10.25
C ASP A 50 -1.00 10.50 -10.18
N LEU A 51 -1.03 9.19 -10.36
CA LEU A 51 -2.23 8.36 -10.29
C LEU A 51 -3.05 8.55 -9.00
N PRO A 52 -2.46 8.61 -7.78
CA PRO A 52 -3.21 8.91 -6.57
C PRO A 52 -4.00 10.22 -6.67
N GLY A 53 -3.34 11.29 -7.10
CA GLY A 53 -3.97 12.60 -7.24
C GLY A 53 -5.06 12.65 -8.30
N ALA A 54 -4.84 12.00 -9.45
CA ALA A 54 -5.84 11.92 -10.50
C ALA A 54 -7.09 11.14 -10.06
N THR A 55 -6.89 10.04 -9.32
CA THR A 55 -7.97 9.25 -8.73
C THR A 55 -8.77 10.08 -7.73
N SER A 56 -8.09 10.73 -6.76
CA SER A 56 -8.73 11.59 -5.77
C SER A 56 -9.54 12.72 -6.41
N ARG A 57 -8.97 13.39 -7.43
CA ARG A 57 -9.64 14.47 -8.16
C ARG A 57 -10.95 14.01 -8.78
N LEU A 58 -10.98 12.84 -9.43
CA LEU A 58 -12.18 12.32 -10.05
C LEU A 58 -13.29 12.07 -9.02
N VAL A 59 -12.93 11.46 -7.88
CA VAL A 59 -13.87 11.16 -6.79
C VAL A 59 -14.42 12.45 -6.20
N GLU A 60 -13.56 13.45 -5.93
CA GLU A 60 -13.96 14.77 -5.43
C GLU A 60 -14.97 15.44 -6.38
N THR A 61 -14.64 15.49 -7.67
CA THR A 61 -15.51 16.08 -8.71
C THR A 61 -16.84 15.33 -8.82
N HIS A 62 -16.85 14.00 -8.75
CA HIS A 62 -18.08 13.20 -8.80
C HIS A 62 -19.06 13.60 -7.67
N TYR A 63 -18.55 13.81 -6.46
CA TYR A 63 -19.37 14.28 -5.33
C TYR A 63 -19.46 15.81 -5.22
N SER A 64 -19.34 16.52 -6.35
CA SER A 64 -19.48 17.99 -6.44
C SER A 64 -18.58 18.76 -5.49
N ASP A 65 -17.34 18.27 -5.29
CA ASP A 65 -16.32 18.85 -4.42
C ASP A 65 -16.76 19.01 -2.94
N ARG A 66 -17.77 18.24 -2.51
CA ARG A 66 -18.27 18.22 -1.12
C ARG A 66 -17.52 17.25 -0.22
N VAL A 67 -16.77 16.32 -0.81
CA VAL A 67 -15.98 15.32 -0.11
C VAL A 67 -14.51 15.63 -0.21
N VAL A 68 -13.75 15.23 0.81
CA VAL A 68 -12.30 15.04 0.66
C VAL A 68 -12.06 13.58 0.24
N SER A 69 -11.19 13.33 -0.73
CA SER A 69 -10.89 11.96 -1.17
C SER A 69 -9.43 11.55 -0.92
N PRO A 70 -9.03 11.24 0.33
CA PRO A 70 -7.69 10.74 0.59
C PRO A 70 -7.44 9.39 -0.09
N TRP A 71 -6.20 9.18 -0.54
CA TRP A 71 -5.74 7.92 -1.08
C TRP A 71 -4.57 7.37 -0.26
N THR A 72 -4.51 6.05 -0.14
CA THR A 72 -3.40 5.32 0.50
C THR A 72 -2.90 4.19 -0.39
N SER A 73 -1.59 3.95 -0.38
CA SER A 73 -0.99 2.81 -1.06
C SER A 73 -1.26 1.51 -0.31
N GLY A 74 -1.74 0.50 -1.03
CA GLY A 74 -1.73 -0.90 -0.57
C GLY A 74 -0.31 -1.49 -0.47
N ALA A 75 -0.20 -2.82 -0.49
CA ALA A 75 1.10 -3.49 -0.64
C ALA A 75 1.62 -3.31 -2.08
N ALA A 76 2.22 -2.15 -2.33
CA ALA A 76 2.54 -1.68 -3.67
C ALA A 76 3.99 -1.91 -4.08
N GLY A 77 4.86 -2.42 -3.20
CA GLY A 77 6.32 -2.38 -3.42
C GLY A 77 6.81 -3.15 -4.65
N ASP A 78 6.01 -4.06 -5.20
CA ASP A 78 6.28 -4.81 -6.44
C ASP A 78 5.16 -4.61 -7.47
N GLN A 79 4.32 -3.58 -7.32
CA GLN A 79 3.15 -3.34 -8.16
C GLN A 79 3.31 -2.06 -8.96
N ASP A 80 3.54 -2.22 -10.26
CA ASP A 80 3.70 -1.12 -11.19
C ASP A 80 2.41 -0.75 -11.91
N PRO A 81 2.19 0.52 -12.28
CA PRO A 81 1.11 0.87 -13.21
C PRO A 81 1.27 0.13 -14.55
N ILE A 82 0.16 -0.38 -15.12
CA ILE A 82 0.14 -1.02 -16.45
C ILE A 82 0.69 -0.14 -17.58
N TYR A 83 0.69 1.19 -17.41
CA TYR A 83 1.42 2.13 -18.24
C TYR A 83 2.33 2.97 -17.33
N ARG A 84 3.64 2.75 -17.43
CA ARG A 84 4.66 3.43 -16.60
C ARG A 84 5.79 4.03 -17.45
N VAL A 85 6.56 4.91 -16.82
CA VAL A 85 7.79 5.53 -17.36
C VAL A 85 7.56 6.42 -18.59
N GLY A 86 6.33 6.89 -18.81
CA GLY A 86 6.04 7.94 -19.79
C GLY A 86 6.08 9.32 -19.13
N THR A 87 6.13 10.40 -19.91
CA THR A 87 5.94 11.77 -19.40
C THR A 87 4.55 12.33 -19.72
N ASP A 88 3.66 11.48 -20.24
CA ASP A 88 2.34 11.88 -20.73
C ASP A 88 1.28 11.84 -19.63
N PHE A 89 0.76 13.02 -19.28
CA PHE A 89 -0.34 13.19 -18.36
C PHE A 89 -1.65 12.56 -18.85
N LYS A 90 -1.79 12.22 -20.14
CA LYS A 90 -2.94 11.47 -20.63
C LYS A 90 -3.05 10.09 -19.99
N ASN A 91 -1.91 9.41 -19.74
CA ASN A 91 -1.93 8.12 -19.04
C ASN A 91 -2.34 8.29 -17.59
N VAL A 92 -1.86 9.33 -16.92
CA VAL A 92 -2.28 9.66 -15.54
C VAL A 92 -3.80 9.89 -15.49
N ALA A 93 -4.33 10.69 -16.42
CA ALA A 93 -5.76 10.96 -16.50
C ALA A 93 -6.58 9.69 -16.81
N ALA A 94 -6.14 8.87 -17.77
CA ALA A 94 -6.84 7.64 -18.13
C ALA A 94 -6.85 6.61 -17.00
N LEU A 95 -5.71 6.39 -16.34
CA LEU A 95 -5.63 5.44 -15.22
C LEU A 95 -6.35 5.98 -13.97
N GLY A 96 -6.27 7.30 -13.73
CA GLY A 96 -7.05 7.97 -12.68
C GLY A 96 -8.56 7.85 -12.91
N GLN A 97 -9.02 7.96 -14.16
CA GLN A 97 -10.42 7.72 -14.54
C GLN A 97 -10.85 6.31 -14.15
N LEU A 98 -10.09 5.30 -14.59
CA LEU A 98 -10.41 3.88 -14.33
C LEU A 98 -10.46 3.55 -12.84
N LEU A 99 -9.48 4.02 -12.06
CA LEU A 99 -9.46 3.76 -10.62
C LEU A 99 -10.54 4.56 -9.88
N GLY A 100 -10.72 5.83 -10.25
CA GLY A 100 -11.71 6.70 -9.62
C GLY A 100 -13.14 6.21 -9.84
N GLU A 101 -13.47 5.73 -11.05
CA GLU A 101 -14.78 5.13 -11.33
C GLU A 101 -15.04 3.90 -10.46
N GLU A 102 -14.02 3.05 -10.27
CA GLU A 102 -14.15 1.89 -9.38
C GLU A 102 -14.30 2.30 -7.92
N VAL A 103 -13.58 3.33 -7.45
CA VAL A 103 -13.75 3.90 -6.10
C VAL A 103 -15.17 4.43 -5.91
N ILE A 104 -15.70 5.19 -6.87
CA ILE A 104 -17.08 5.72 -6.85
C ILE A 104 -18.09 4.56 -6.81
N ARG A 105 -17.93 3.58 -7.69
CA ARG A 105 -18.81 2.39 -7.75
C ARG A 105 -18.86 1.67 -6.41
N VAL A 106 -17.71 1.48 -5.76
CA VAL A 106 -17.65 0.86 -4.42
C VAL A 106 -18.28 1.79 -3.39
N ALA A 107 -17.92 3.08 -3.37
CA ALA A 107 -18.44 4.07 -2.43
C ALA A 107 -19.97 4.15 -2.43
N ASP A 108 -20.60 4.15 -3.59
CA ASP A 108 -22.07 4.23 -3.74
C ASP A 108 -22.79 2.96 -3.25
N SER A 109 -22.08 1.83 -3.18
CA SER A 109 -22.60 0.59 -2.63
C SER A 109 -22.49 0.49 -1.10
N ILE A 110 -21.70 1.36 -0.46
CA ILE A 110 -21.46 1.32 0.99
C ILE A 110 -22.66 1.86 1.76
N ARG A 111 -23.11 1.09 2.75
CA ARG A 111 -24.02 1.54 3.80
C ARG A 111 -23.23 1.91 5.05
N THR A 112 -23.43 3.12 5.54
CA THR A 112 -22.74 3.65 6.73
C THR A 112 -23.46 3.25 8.03
N SER A 113 -22.75 3.37 9.14
CA SER A 113 -23.28 3.20 10.50
C SER A 113 -23.08 4.47 11.29
N THR A 114 -24.07 4.87 12.08
CA THR A 114 -23.98 6.01 13.00
C THR A 114 -23.19 5.70 14.28
N ARG A 115 -22.82 4.43 14.49
CA ARG A 115 -21.97 3.99 15.60
C ARG A 115 -20.60 3.56 15.09
N ALA A 116 -19.56 4.18 15.64
CA ALA A 116 -18.17 3.85 15.38
C ALA A 116 -17.42 3.65 16.69
N ARG A 117 -16.70 2.53 16.82
CA ARG A 117 -15.69 2.32 17.85
C ARG A 117 -14.32 2.40 17.19
N ILE A 118 -13.49 3.30 17.69
CA ILE A 118 -12.13 3.51 17.18
C ILE A 118 -11.15 2.97 18.21
N ARG A 119 -10.20 2.15 17.76
CA ARG A 119 -9.08 1.64 18.57
C ARG A 119 -7.79 1.79 17.78
N GLY A 120 -6.71 2.15 18.45
CA GLY A 120 -5.42 2.36 17.81
C GLY A 120 -4.29 1.78 18.65
N MET A 121 -3.29 1.20 17.98
CA MET A 121 -2.07 0.74 18.62
C MET A 121 -0.89 0.89 17.66
N GLN A 122 0.30 1.00 18.21
CA GLN A 122 1.54 1.01 17.44
C GLN A 122 2.59 0.15 18.12
N LYS A 123 3.39 -0.55 17.32
CA LYS A 123 4.53 -1.37 17.75
C LYS A 123 5.69 -1.13 16.79
N VAL A 124 6.91 -1.37 17.24
CA VAL A 124 8.08 -1.47 16.36
C VAL A 124 8.59 -2.90 16.42
N VAL A 125 8.78 -3.51 15.26
CA VAL A 125 9.50 -4.77 15.10
C VAL A 125 10.84 -4.47 14.45
N THR A 126 11.86 -5.29 14.69
CA THR A 126 13.21 -5.05 14.18
C THR A 126 13.65 -6.26 13.37
N CYS A 127 14.14 -6.01 12.17
CA CYS A 127 14.71 -7.04 11.31
C CYS A 127 16.23 -6.92 11.18
N PRO A 128 16.96 -8.04 11.05
CA PRO A 128 18.37 -8.01 10.70
C PRO A 128 18.62 -7.25 9.39
N GLY A 129 19.61 -6.37 9.39
CA GLY A 129 19.91 -5.50 8.27
C GLY A 129 20.89 -6.11 7.26
N LYS A 130 20.76 -5.72 5.99
CA LYS A 130 21.74 -5.95 4.93
C LYS A 130 22.04 -4.67 4.16
N ARG A 131 23.21 -4.61 3.53
CA ARG A 131 23.59 -3.59 2.55
C ARG A 131 24.14 -4.25 1.31
N THR A 132 23.61 -3.89 0.15
CA THR A 132 24.19 -4.32 -1.13
C THR A 132 25.46 -3.54 -1.43
N VAL A 133 26.58 -4.24 -1.59
CA VAL A 133 27.91 -3.66 -1.83
C VAL A 133 28.34 -3.72 -3.29
N GLN A 134 27.66 -4.54 -4.08
CA GLN A 134 27.87 -4.64 -5.52
C GLN A 134 26.50 -4.82 -6.19
N SER A 135 26.06 -3.79 -6.90
CA SER A 135 24.88 -3.90 -7.76
C SER A 135 25.16 -4.95 -8.84
N PRO A 136 24.21 -5.86 -9.11
CA PRO A 136 24.44 -6.95 -10.04
C PRO A 136 24.62 -6.40 -11.46
N ALA A 137 25.66 -6.86 -12.16
CA ALA A 137 25.67 -6.80 -13.62
C ALA A 137 24.61 -7.76 -14.18
N PRO A 138 24.19 -7.65 -15.45
CA PRO A 138 23.28 -8.62 -16.06
C PRO A 138 23.76 -10.06 -15.82
N HIS A 139 22.88 -10.93 -15.30
CA HIS A 139 23.16 -12.34 -14.97
C HIS A 139 24.20 -12.59 -13.87
N GLN A 140 24.53 -11.61 -13.04
CA GLN A 140 25.38 -11.80 -11.86
C GLN A 140 24.58 -11.76 -10.56
N GLU A 141 25.00 -12.54 -9.58
CA GLU A 141 24.50 -12.44 -8.22
C GLU A 141 24.87 -11.08 -7.61
N TYR A 142 23.95 -10.50 -6.83
CA TYR A 142 24.28 -9.33 -6.02
C TYR A 142 25.02 -9.77 -4.76
N LYS A 143 25.96 -8.95 -4.30
CA LYS A 143 26.63 -9.18 -3.01
C LYS A 143 26.06 -8.26 -1.96
N ALA A 144 25.68 -8.84 -0.83
CA ALA A 144 25.26 -8.10 0.35
C ALA A 144 26.13 -8.45 1.54
N GLU A 145 26.32 -7.48 2.42
CA GLU A 145 26.96 -7.63 3.72
C GLU A 145 25.97 -7.32 4.84
N ASP A 146 26.37 -7.66 6.06
CA ASP A 146 25.63 -7.34 7.26
C ASP A 146 25.60 -5.83 7.49
N ALA A 147 24.43 -5.32 7.89
CA ALA A 147 24.24 -3.92 8.22
C ALA A 147 23.41 -3.77 9.50
N GLU A 148 23.30 -2.53 9.98
CA GLU A 148 22.50 -2.20 11.16
C GLU A 148 21.05 -2.73 11.05
N PRO A 149 20.48 -3.26 12.14
CA PRO A 149 19.10 -3.73 12.13
C PRO A 149 18.11 -2.64 11.69
N VAL A 150 17.10 -3.03 10.93
CA VAL A 150 16.09 -2.12 10.39
C VAL A 150 14.85 -2.13 11.30
N PRO A 151 14.51 -1.01 11.95
CA PRO A 151 13.25 -0.88 12.65
C PRO A 151 12.11 -0.70 11.64
N ILE A 152 11.04 -1.46 11.83
CA ILE A 152 9.79 -1.41 11.06
C ILE A 152 8.67 -1.07 12.03
N ARG A 153 8.03 0.07 11.82
CA ARG A 153 6.88 0.51 12.60
C ARG A 153 5.62 -0.09 12.03
N LEU A 154 4.86 -0.74 12.90
CA LEU A 154 3.53 -1.29 12.64
C LEU A 154 2.52 -0.37 13.32
N SER A 155 1.55 0.14 12.55
CA SER A 155 0.47 1.00 13.04
C SER A 155 -0.85 0.31 12.76
N LEU A 156 -1.72 0.18 13.76
CA LEU A 156 -3.05 -0.39 13.60
C LEU A 156 -4.09 0.64 14.02
N LEU A 157 -5.01 0.96 13.11
CA LEU A 157 -6.24 1.68 13.43
C LEU A 157 -7.41 0.76 13.07
N VAL A 158 -8.30 0.51 14.03
CA VAL A 158 -9.51 -0.28 13.82
C VAL A 158 -10.73 0.62 14.01
N ILE A 159 -11.58 0.68 13.00
CA ILE A 159 -12.88 1.34 13.05
C ILE A 159 -13.94 0.25 12.89
N ASN A 160 -14.66 -0.06 13.97
CA ASN A 160 -15.58 -1.20 14.04
C ASN A 160 -14.89 -2.53 13.65
N ASP A 161 -15.24 -3.09 12.48
CA ASP A 161 -14.72 -4.33 11.91
C ASP A 161 -13.71 -4.08 10.75
N ILE A 162 -13.28 -2.83 10.56
CA ILE A 162 -12.31 -2.44 9.54
C ILE A 162 -10.95 -2.20 10.18
N ALA A 163 -9.97 -3.03 9.82
CA ALA A 163 -8.57 -2.89 10.22
C ALA A 163 -7.76 -2.16 9.13
N ILE A 164 -7.16 -1.05 9.51
CA ILE A 164 -6.22 -0.26 8.70
C ILE A 164 -4.84 -0.53 9.29
N ALA A 165 -4.05 -1.35 8.59
CA ALA A 165 -2.77 -1.86 9.04
C ALA A 165 -1.63 -1.16 8.29
N GLY A 166 -1.04 -0.16 8.93
CA GLY A 166 0.08 0.63 8.44
C GLY A 166 1.44 -0.01 8.68
N VAL A 167 2.33 0.08 7.70
CA VAL A 167 3.73 -0.38 7.77
C VAL A 167 4.67 0.71 7.24
N SER A 168 5.77 0.95 7.95
CA SER A 168 6.74 2.02 7.63
C SER A 168 7.71 1.73 6.50
N GLY A 169 7.33 0.98 5.48
CA GLY A 169 8.19 0.70 4.32
C GLY A 169 7.38 0.46 3.05
N GLU A 170 8.01 -0.09 2.02
CA GLU A 170 7.36 -0.50 0.77
C GLU A 170 7.14 -2.01 0.80
N VAL A 171 5.95 -2.42 1.21
CA VAL A 171 5.59 -3.82 1.44
C VAL A 171 5.24 -4.48 0.12
N LEU A 172 5.81 -5.67 -0.12
CA LEU A 172 5.49 -6.46 -1.30
C LEU A 172 4.15 -7.19 -1.17
N THR A 173 3.56 -7.51 -2.32
CA THR A 173 2.17 -7.94 -2.45
C THR A 173 1.84 -9.19 -1.64
N ASN A 174 2.71 -10.19 -1.62
CA ASN A 174 2.47 -11.45 -0.91
C ASN A 174 2.30 -11.25 0.60
N ILE A 175 3.06 -10.32 1.21
CA ILE A 175 2.89 -9.95 2.63
C ILE A 175 1.49 -9.35 2.86
N GLY A 176 1.04 -8.46 1.98
CA GLY A 176 -0.28 -7.84 2.07
C GLY A 176 -1.43 -8.84 1.91
N LEU A 177 -1.30 -9.79 0.97
CA LEU A 177 -2.27 -10.87 0.78
C LEU A 177 -2.34 -11.81 1.99
N ARG A 178 -1.17 -12.20 2.53
CA ARG A 178 -1.09 -13.03 3.72
C ARG A 178 -1.71 -12.34 4.93
N LEU A 179 -1.43 -11.06 5.15
CA LEU A 179 -2.05 -10.28 6.23
C LEU A 179 -3.58 -10.27 6.12
N LYS A 180 -4.12 -10.08 4.91
CA LYS A 180 -5.57 -10.11 4.68
C LYS A 180 -6.17 -11.47 4.98
N ALA A 181 -5.48 -12.56 4.61
CA ALA A 181 -5.92 -13.92 4.83
C ALA A 181 -5.89 -14.33 6.33
N GLU A 182 -4.90 -13.84 7.08
CA GLU A 182 -4.72 -14.18 8.51
C GLU A 182 -5.42 -13.21 9.47
N SER A 183 -5.96 -12.10 8.97
CA SER A 183 -6.61 -11.10 9.82
C SER A 183 -7.87 -11.66 10.49
N PRO A 184 -8.06 -11.43 11.80
CA PRO A 184 -9.32 -11.74 12.48
C PRO A 184 -10.45 -10.75 12.14
N PHE A 185 -10.16 -9.67 11.39
CA PHE A 185 -11.15 -8.70 10.94
C PHE A 185 -11.64 -9.00 9.53
N ASN A 186 -12.96 -8.92 9.34
CA ASN A 186 -13.62 -9.15 8.04
C ASN A 186 -13.11 -8.22 6.92
N ARG A 187 -12.63 -7.02 7.29
CA ARG A 187 -12.20 -5.99 6.35
C ARG A 187 -10.82 -5.51 6.78
N THR A 188 -9.80 -5.88 6.03
CA THR A 188 -8.42 -5.51 6.33
C THR A 188 -7.77 -4.88 5.12
N MET A 189 -7.16 -3.72 5.34
CA MET A 189 -6.32 -3.04 4.33
C MET A 189 -4.92 -2.83 4.88
N LEU A 190 -3.93 -3.06 4.01
CA LEU A 190 -2.54 -2.69 4.28
C LEU A 190 -2.32 -1.26 3.78
N VAL A 191 -1.64 -0.44 4.57
CA VAL A 191 -1.20 0.90 4.19
C VAL A 191 0.32 0.93 4.24
N THR A 192 0.95 0.92 3.08
CA THR A 192 2.41 1.03 2.97
C THR A 192 2.84 2.51 3.05
N HIS A 193 4.12 2.80 3.25
CA HIS A 193 4.65 4.15 3.53
C HIS A 193 4.04 4.83 4.76
N CYS A 194 3.63 4.05 5.77
CA CYS A 194 2.94 4.57 6.95
C CYS A 194 3.91 4.83 8.11
N ASN A 195 4.01 6.10 8.56
CA ASN A 195 4.74 6.48 9.78
C ASN A 195 6.25 6.12 9.79
N GLY A 196 6.90 6.15 8.64
CA GLY A 196 8.35 6.03 8.49
C GLY A 196 8.78 5.56 7.10
N SER A 197 10.08 5.31 6.93
CA SER A 197 10.67 4.79 5.70
C SER A 197 11.75 3.75 6.04
N SER A 198 11.41 2.48 5.84
CA SER A 198 12.23 1.29 6.11
C SER A 198 12.71 0.62 4.81
N GLY A 199 12.56 1.30 3.66
CA GLY A 199 12.86 0.76 2.33
C GLY A 199 11.88 -0.33 1.89
N TYR A 200 12.27 -1.12 0.88
CA TYR A 200 11.50 -2.28 0.43
C TYR A 200 11.48 -3.39 1.48
N LEU A 201 10.31 -3.96 1.69
CA LEU A 201 10.01 -5.03 2.65
C LEU A 201 9.47 -6.25 1.88
N PRO A 202 10.36 -7.10 1.36
CA PRO A 202 10.03 -8.31 0.61
C PRO A 202 9.60 -9.49 1.48
N ASP A 203 8.73 -10.33 0.91
CA ASP A 203 8.51 -11.69 1.39
C ASP A 203 9.72 -12.58 1.11
N ASP A 204 9.79 -13.73 1.79
CA ASP A 204 10.97 -14.59 1.72
C ASP A 204 11.21 -15.17 0.32
N ALA A 205 10.14 -15.48 -0.41
CA ALA A 205 10.22 -16.05 -1.76
C ALA A 205 10.72 -15.02 -2.78
N ALA A 206 10.41 -13.74 -2.61
CA ALA A 206 10.87 -12.68 -3.51
C ALA A 206 12.42 -12.62 -3.60
N TYR A 207 13.15 -12.96 -2.53
CA TYR A 207 14.62 -12.98 -2.54
C TYR A 207 15.24 -14.04 -3.47
N ASP A 208 14.47 -15.00 -3.99
CA ASP A 208 14.97 -15.96 -4.98
C ASP A 208 15.13 -15.33 -6.38
N ARG A 209 14.68 -14.08 -6.54
CA ARG A 209 14.78 -13.30 -7.77
C ARG A 209 15.75 -12.15 -7.58
N ILE A 210 16.42 -11.77 -8.68
CA ILE A 210 17.24 -10.55 -8.72
C ILE A 210 16.37 -9.44 -9.30
N SER A 211 15.71 -8.70 -8.41
CA SER A 211 14.88 -7.53 -8.76
C SER A 211 15.39 -6.26 -8.07
N TYR A 212 14.86 -5.11 -8.46
CA TYR A 212 15.24 -3.83 -7.86
C TYR A 212 14.97 -3.80 -6.35
N GLU A 213 13.81 -4.31 -5.93
CA GLU A 213 13.35 -4.36 -4.55
C GLU A 213 14.31 -5.22 -3.69
N ILE A 214 14.77 -6.35 -4.23
CA ILE A 214 15.70 -7.26 -3.55
C ILE A 214 17.13 -6.73 -3.50
N VAL A 215 17.56 -6.04 -4.55
CA VAL A 215 18.89 -5.41 -4.61
C VAL A 215 18.96 -4.20 -3.67
N THR A 216 17.85 -3.47 -3.48
CA THR A 216 17.83 -2.23 -2.69
C THR A 216 17.30 -2.39 -1.26
N THR A 217 16.60 -3.49 -0.93
CA THR A 217 16.12 -3.71 0.44
C THR A 217 17.27 -3.71 1.46
N HIS A 218 17.00 -3.09 2.60
CA HIS A 218 17.89 -3.09 3.77
C HIS A 218 17.62 -4.25 4.72
N VAL A 219 16.62 -5.08 4.46
CA VAL A 219 16.22 -6.18 5.34
C VAL A 219 16.78 -7.50 4.82
N LYS A 220 17.27 -8.36 5.70
CA LYS A 220 17.65 -9.74 5.36
C LYS A 220 16.41 -10.63 5.18
N ARG A 221 16.55 -11.65 4.31
CA ARG A 221 15.59 -12.75 4.16
C ARG A 221 15.28 -13.39 5.52
N GLY A 222 14.05 -13.84 5.71
CA GLY A 222 13.60 -14.56 6.90
C GLY A 222 12.95 -13.69 7.97
N CYS A 223 12.73 -12.41 7.71
CA CYS A 223 12.24 -11.48 8.74
C CYS A 223 10.98 -10.70 8.36
N ALA A 224 11.01 -9.87 7.31
CA ALA A 224 9.99 -8.85 7.08
C ALA A 224 8.57 -9.43 7.04
N GLU A 225 8.34 -10.49 6.26
CA GLU A 225 7.04 -11.15 6.13
C GLU A 225 6.44 -11.55 7.49
N ASN A 226 7.15 -12.39 8.25
CA ASN A 226 6.68 -12.89 9.54
C ASN A 226 6.56 -11.76 10.58
N ALA A 227 7.55 -10.86 10.64
CA ALA A 227 7.55 -9.76 11.60
C ALA A 227 6.36 -8.82 11.40
N ILE A 228 6.01 -8.53 10.14
CA ILE A 228 4.88 -7.66 9.78
C ILE A 228 3.56 -8.38 10.03
N VAL A 229 3.36 -9.57 9.45
CA VAL A 229 2.07 -10.28 9.52
C VAL A 229 1.76 -10.68 10.95
N ASN A 230 2.67 -11.41 11.62
CA ASN A 230 2.44 -11.86 12.98
C ASN A 230 2.31 -10.67 13.93
N GLY A 231 3.14 -9.64 13.76
CA GLY A 231 3.08 -8.43 14.57
C GLY A 231 1.74 -7.72 14.48
N LEU A 232 1.18 -7.57 13.27
CA LEU A 232 -0.12 -6.94 13.06
C LEU A 232 -1.28 -7.84 13.53
N VAL A 233 -1.22 -9.14 13.28
CA VAL A 233 -2.26 -10.10 13.73
C VAL A 233 -2.28 -10.19 15.26
N GLU A 234 -1.12 -10.25 15.93
CA GLU A 234 -1.02 -10.12 17.39
C GLU A 234 -1.69 -8.85 17.88
N MET A 235 -1.39 -7.71 17.25
CA MET A 235 -1.99 -6.42 17.59
C MET A 235 -3.51 -6.45 17.44
N MET A 236 -4.02 -7.04 16.36
CA MET A 236 -5.46 -7.20 16.09
C MET A 236 -6.14 -8.10 17.13
N ASN A 237 -5.49 -9.18 17.56
CA ASN A 237 -6.05 -10.11 18.54
C ASN A 237 -6.22 -9.50 19.93
N THR A 238 -5.50 -8.42 20.28
CA THR A 238 -5.70 -7.69 21.55
C THR A 238 -7.08 -7.03 21.68
N PHE A 239 -7.86 -7.01 20.59
CA PHE A 239 -9.16 -6.37 20.51
C PHE A 239 -10.35 -7.31 20.66
N PHE A 240 -10.09 -8.61 20.86
CA PHE A 240 -11.06 -9.66 21.15
C PHE A 240 -10.85 -10.17 22.57
#